data_AF-A0A9W9KLJ8-F1
#
_entry.id   AF-A0A9W9KLJ8-F1
#
_cell.length_a   1.000
_cell.length_b   1.000
_cell.length_c   1.000
_cell.angle_alpha   90.00
_cell.angle_beta   90.00
_cell.angle_gamma   90.00
#
_symmetry.space_group_name_H-M   'P 1'
#
loop_
_entity.id
_entity.type
_entity.pdbx_description
1 polymer ?
#
loop_
_entity_poly.entity_id
_entity_poly.type
_entity_poly.pdbx_seq_one_letter_code
_entity_poly.pdbx_strand_id
1 'polypeptide(L)'
;MAMQHRSDEQHDLWTRSLFSRLVADTGAATLSATLVAPAVTIIDRALVEKSLLNQSLLHGLRNHAVAALKNPARFTFQLPFGLIWVLYAATFTVANTTDTIGHAMKAPATSMITFLSTTAVNVPLGVWKDMRFAQIFGTQRAPVAAGAVDVARPVLVQNRAVARAATAIFLLRDSVTIFGSFTLAPRLSAAIPDSLATHPHAKPVITQLSVPALTQLVATPVHLLGLDLYMRQQAVPFVDRVKHSQRYLASSTVTRCIRIIPAFGFGCLANMEFREMFHEKVGEK
;
A
#
# COMPACT_ATOMS: atom_id res chain seq x y z
N MET A 1 47.06 -20.80 5.73
CA MET A 1 46.81 -19.69 6.69
C MET A 1 46.50 -18.38 5.98
N ALA A 2 47.31 -17.90 5.02
CA ALA A 2 47.05 -16.65 4.27
C ALA A 2 45.78 -16.66 3.39
N MET A 3 45.41 -17.79 2.78
CA MET A 3 44.15 -17.91 2.00
C MET A 3 42.90 -17.86 2.90
N GLN A 4 42.97 -18.45 4.10
CA GLN A 4 41.88 -18.42 5.08
C GLN A 4 41.66 -16.99 5.60
N HIS A 5 42.76 -16.29 5.93
CA HIS A 5 42.69 -14.90 6.37
C HIS A 5 42.09 -13.97 5.29
N ARG A 6 42.43 -14.19 4.02
CA ARG A 6 41.88 -13.40 2.91
C ARG A 6 40.40 -13.71 2.64
N SER A 7 39.95 -14.95 2.81
CA SER A 7 38.53 -15.29 2.68
C SER A 7 37.68 -14.71 3.81
N ASP A 8 38.20 -14.72 5.04
CA ASP A 8 37.50 -14.19 6.22
C ASP A 8 37.38 -12.66 6.13
N GLU A 9 38.44 -11.97 5.70
CA GLU A 9 38.45 -10.52 5.49
C GLU A 9 37.48 -10.10 4.37
N GLN A 10 37.42 -10.86 3.28
CA GLN A 10 36.51 -10.59 2.17
C GLN A 10 35.04 -10.85 2.54
N HIS A 11 34.78 -11.85 3.38
CA HIS A 11 33.46 -12.14 3.93
C HIS A 11 33.00 -11.04 4.91
N ASP A 12 33.90 -10.53 5.75
CA ASP A 12 33.62 -9.43 6.68
C ASP A 12 33.31 -8.11 5.95
N LEU A 13 34.08 -7.78 4.92
CA LEU A 13 33.82 -6.61 4.07
C LEU A 13 32.47 -6.72 3.35
N TRP A 14 32.15 -7.91 2.81
CA TRP A 14 30.86 -8.17 2.19
C TRP A 14 29.70 -7.99 3.18
N THR A 15 29.84 -8.55 4.39
CA THR A 15 28.82 -8.48 5.44
C THR A 15 28.59 -7.04 5.92
N ARG A 16 29.67 -6.27 6.09
CA ARG A 16 29.59 -4.84 6.46
C ARG A 16 28.93 -4.00 5.38
N SER A 17 29.29 -4.24 4.12
CA SER A 17 28.67 -3.54 2.98
C SER A 17 27.18 -3.85 2.88
N LEU A 18 26.80 -5.12 3.02
CA LEU A 18 25.41 -5.55 3.02
C LEU A 18 24.62 -4.93 4.18
N PHE A 19 25.15 -4.99 5.41
CA PHE A 19 24.51 -4.39 6.57
C PHE A 19 24.26 -2.88 6.38
N SER A 20 25.25 -2.16 5.87
CA SER A 20 25.12 -0.72 5.61
C SER A 20 24.04 -0.40 4.58
N ARG A 21 23.93 -1.22 3.51
CA ARG A 21 22.85 -1.10 2.52
C ARG A 21 21.47 -1.39 3.12
N LEU A 22 21.35 -2.36 4.05
CA LEU A 22 20.08 -2.65 4.73
C LEU A 22 19.65 -1.54 5.70
N VAL A 23 20.61 -0.89 6.36
CA VAL A 23 20.34 0.31 7.17
C VAL A 23 19.86 1.45 6.28
N ALA A 24 20.53 1.68 5.14
CA ALA A 24 20.09 2.65 4.14
C ALA A 24 18.67 2.35 3.60
N ASP A 25 18.38 1.08 3.30
CA ASP A 25 17.05 0.63 2.86
C ASP A 25 15.95 0.96 3.88
N THR A 26 16.22 0.74 5.16
CA THR A 26 15.29 1.03 6.26
C THR A 26 15.13 2.54 6.48
N GLY A 27 16.23 3.30 6.36
CA GLY A 27 16.20 4.76 6.41
C GLY A 27 15.34 5.37 5.30
N ALA A 28 15.52 4.91 4.07
CA ALA A 28 14.73 5.37 2.93
C ALA A 28 13.23 5.06 3.10
N ALA A 29 12.93 3.84 3.57
CA ALA A 29 11.57 3.40 3.84
C ALA A 29 10.86 4.24 4.91
N THR A 30 11.56 4.52 6.03
CA THR A 30 11.00 5.30 7.14
C THR A 30 10.79 6.77 6.77
N LEU A 31 11.71 7.37 6.01
CA LEU A 31 11.55 8.74 5.51
C LEU A 31 10.40 8.85 4.51
N SER A 32 10.32 7.92 3.56
CA SER A 32 9.20 7.90 2.61
C SER A 32 7.86 7.70 3.32
N ALA A 33 7.78 6.77 4.27
CA ALA A 33 6.57 6.57 5.08
C ALA A 33 6.17 7.82 5.86
N THR A 34 7.14 8.53 6.44
CA THR A 34 6.91 9.80 7.15
C THR A 34 6.38 10.89 6.21
N LEU A 35 6.90 10.96 4.98
CA LEU A 35 6.45 11.91 3.96
C LEU A 35 4.99 11.68 3.56
N VAL A 36 4.59 10.42 3.34
CA VAL A 36 3.24 10.12 2.81
C VAL A 36 2.18 9.94 3.88
N ALA A 37 2.57 9.60 5.11
CA ALA A 37 1.63 9.29 6.18
C ALA A 37 0.58 10.39 6.42
N PRO A 38 0.91 11.70 6.46
CA PRO A 38 -0.09 12.74 6.66
C PRO A 38 -1.21 12.73 5.61
N ALA A 39 -0.83 12.68 4.33
CA ALA A 39 -1.79 12.69 3.23
C ALA A 39 -2.69 11.45 3.26
N VAL A 40 -2.10 10.27 3.47
CA VAL A 40 -2.87 9.02 3.53
C VAL A 40 -3.79 8.99 4.74
N THR A 41 -3.36 9.45 5.92
CA THR A 41 -4.22 9.51 7.11
C THR A 41 -5.43 10.42 6.88
N ILE A 42 -5.24 11.60 6.28
CA ILE A 42 -6.32 12.55 5.98
C ILE A 42 -7.33 11.93 5.00
N ILE A 43 -6.82 11.32 3.93
CA ILE A 43 -7.66 10.70 2.90
C ILE A 43 -8.42 9.50 3.46
N ASP A 44 -7.74 8.57 4.12
CA ASP A 44 -8.38 7.36 4.67
C ASP A 44 -9.43 7.72 5.73
N ARG A 45 -9.15 8.72 6.57
CA ARG A 45 -10.14 9.22 7.53
C ARG A 45 -11.38 9.78 6.84
N ALA A 46 -11.19 10.68 5.86
CA ALA A 46 -12.31 11.30 5.15
C ALA A 46 -13.14 10.26 4.36
N LEU A 47 -12.49 9.22 3.84
CA LEU A 47 -13.17 8.11 3.16
C LEU A 47 -13.99 7.24 4.11
N VAL A 48 -13.45 6.94 5.30
CA VAL A 48 -14.17 6.18 6.33
C VAL A 48 -15.39 6.96 6.82
N GLU A 49 -15.22 8.24 7.16
CA GLU A 49 -16.32 9.11 7.57
C GLU A 49 -17.38 9.28 6.45
N LYS A 50 -16.97 9.37 5.18
CA LYS A 50 -17.91 9.35 4.06
C LYS A 50 -18.69 8.03 3.97
N SER A 51 -18.01 6.89 4.13
CA SER A 51 -18.67 5.58 4.02
C SER A 51 -19.63 5.27 5.18
N LEU A 52 -19.29 5.71 6.40
CA LEU A 52 -20.04 5.35 7.61
C LEU A 52 -21.05 6.43 8.02
N LEU A 53 -20.73 7.70 7.81
CA LEU A 53 -21.51 8.85 8.28
C LEU A 53 -22.13 9.65 7.13
N ASN A 54 -21.95 9.21 5.88
CA ASN A 54 -22.41 9.90 4.66
C ASN A 54 -21.97 11.38 4.58
N GLN A 55 -20.81 11.70 5.16
CA GLN A 55 -20.26 13.05 5.14
C GLN A 55 -19.67 13.41 3.77
N SER A 56 -19.66 14.71 3.47
CA SER A 56 -19.04 15.23 2.24
C SER A 56 -17.52 15.01 2.27
N LEU A 57 -17.00 14.30 1.26
CA LEU A 57 -15.57 13.97 1.15
C LEU A 57 -14.70 15.23 1.11
N LEU A 58 -15.08 16.22 0.28
CA LEU A 58 -14.29 17.43 0.10
C LEU A 58 -14.26 18.27 1.39
N HIS A 59 -15.40 18.34 2.09
CA HIS A 59 -15.49 19.03 3.36
C HIS A 59 -14.63 18.34 4.44
N GLY A 60 -14.71 17.01 4.53
CA GLY A 60 -13.88 16.21 5.45
C GLY A 60 -12.39 16.38 5.17
N LEU A 61 -11.97 16.24 3.91
CA LEU A 61 -10.57 16.45 3.50
C LEU A 61 -10.05 17.83 3.90
N ARG A 62 -10.81 18.89 3.60
CA ARG A 62 -10.44 20.26 3.94
C ARG A 62 -10.30 20.44 5.46
N ASN A 63 -11.28 19.98 6.23
CA ASN A 63 -11.27 20.15 7.67
C ASN A 63 -10.12 19.40 8.33
N HIS A 64 -9.86 18.16 7.90
CA HIS A 64 -8.75 17.36 8.43
C HIS A 64 -7.39 17.92 8.03
N ALA A 65 -7.24 18.41 6.80
CA ALA A 65 -6.01 19.09 6.38
C ALA A 65 -5.75 20.36 7.19
N VAL A 66 -6.78 21.21 7.37
CA VAL A 66 -6.66 22.42 8.19
C VAL A 66 -6.36 22.06 9.65
N ALA A 67 -6.99 21.03 10.21
CA ALA A 67 -6.74 20.57 11.58
C ALA A 67 -5.31 20.05 11.76
N ALA A 68 -4.80 19.26 10.80
CA ALA A 68 -3.43 18.77 10.79
C ALA A 68 -2.42 19.91 10.73
N LEU A 69 -2.67 20.94 9.92
CA LEU A 69 -1.82 22.13 9.83
C LEU A 69 -1.86 22.99 11.10
N LYS A 70 -3.04 23.11 11.73
CA LYS A 70 -3.19 23.90 12.97
C LYS A 70 -2.59 23.20 14.20
N ASN A 71 -2.57 21.87 14.23
CA ASN A 71 -2.10 21.08 15.38
C ASN A 71 -1.23 19.89 14.93
N PRO A 72 -0.05 20.13 14.32
CA PRO A 72 0.75 19.07 13.70
C PRO A 72 1.22 18.01 14.69
N ALA A 73 1.68 18.41 15.89
CA ALA A 73 2.10 17.46 16.91
C ALA A 73 0.95 16.52 17.33
N ARG A 74 -0.25 17.08 17.57
CA ARG A 74 -1.43 16.26 17.93
C ARG A 74 -1.81 15.32 16.80
N PHE A 75 -1.68 15.74 15.55
CA PHE A 75 -1.97 14.89 14.40
C PHE A 75 -0.96 13.74 14.27
N THR A 76 0.33 14.02 14.38
CA THR A 76 1.40 13.02 14.22
C THR A 76 1.40 11.97 15.34
N PHE A 77 1.13 12.36 16.58
CA PHE A 77 1.15 11.43 17.72
C PHE A 77 -0.19 10.70 17.96
N GLN A 78 -1.13 10.78 17.01
CA GLN A 78 -2.39 10.05 17.07
C GLN A 78 -2.26 8.63 16.50
N LEU A 79 -3.04 7.70 17.05
CA LEU A 79 -3.05 6.29 16.64
C LEU A 79 -3.31 6.10 15.12
N PRO A 80 -4.26 6.80 14.47
CA PRO A 80 -4.46 6.70 13.02
C PRO A 80 -3.21 7.03 12.20
N PHE A 81 -2.43 8.04 12.60
CA PHE A 81 -1.16 8.36 11.94
C PHE A 81 -0.16 7.21 12.09
N GLY A 82 0.01 6.71 13.32
CA GLY A 82 0.90 5.57 13.61
C GLY A 82 0.55 4.31 12.80
N LEU A 83 -0.73 4.01 12.61
CA LEU A 83 -1.17 2.86 11.81
C LEU A 83 -0.79 3.00 10.33
N ILE A 84 -0.96 4.19 9.76
CA ILE A 84 -0.53 4.49 8.38
C ILE A 84 0.99 4.39 8.27
N TRP A 85 1.70 5.02 9.21
CA TRP A 85 3.15 5.06 9.21
C TRP A 85 3.74 3.65 9.28
N VAL A 86 3.26 2.81 10.21
CA VAL A 86 3.71 1.41 10.35
C VAL A 86 3.43 0.61 9.09
N LEU A 87 2.24 0.75 8.49
CA LEU A 87 1.91 0.07 7.24
C LEU A 87 2.95 0.35 6.15
N TYR A 88 3.22 1.63 5.87
CA TYR A 88 4.10 1.99 4.75
C TYR A 88 5.58 1.82 5.08
N ALA A 89 6.01 2.11 6.32
CA ALA A 89 7.37 1.88 6.75
C ALA A 89 7.73 0.39 6.64
N ALA A 90 6.85 -0.51 7.11
CA ALA A 90 7.07 -1.95 7.00
C ALA A 90 7.04 -2.42 5.52
N THR A 91 6.09 -1.92 4.74
CA THR A 91 5.95 -2.28 3.31
C THR A 91 7.21 -1.92 2.53
N PHE A 92 7.68 -0.67 2.65
CA PHE A 92 8.87 -0.20 1.95
C PHE A 92 10.14 -0.85 2.47
N THR A 93 10.27 -1.06 3.80
CA THR A 93 11.42 -1.75 4.37
C THR A 93 11.54 -3.17 3.81
N VAL A 94 10.45 -3.93 3.78
CA VAL A 94 10.44 -5.29 3.24
C VAL A 94 10.73 -5.28 1.73
N ALA A 95 10.13 -4.35 0.98
CA ALA A 95 10.41 -4.23 -0.44
C ALA A 95 11.90 -3.97 -0.72
N ASN A 96 12.49 -3.00 -0.03
CA ASN A 96 13.89 -2.60 -0.22
C ASN A 96 14.86 -3.70 0.23
N THR A 97 14.67 -4.23 1.45
CA THR A 97 15.61 -5.21 2.03
C THR A 97 15.59 -6.54 1.27
N THR A 98 14.42 -7.03 0.87
CA THR A 98 14.33 -8.28 0.08
C THR A 98 14.95 -8.12 -1.31
N ASP A 99 14.79 -6.95 -1.92
CA ASP A 99 15.43 -6.62 -3.19
C ASP A 99 16.97 -6.56 -3.05
N THR A 100 17.48 -5.87 -2.02
CA THR A 100 18.92 -5.80 -1.72
C THR A 100 19.52 -7.18 -1.43
N ILE A 101 18.87 -7.98 -0.57
CA ILE A 101 19.33 -9.34 -0.22
C ILE A 101 19.28 -10.24 -1.46
N GLY A 102 18.20 -10.20 -2.24
CA GLY A 102 18.06 -11.02 -3.44
C GLY A 102 19.14 -10.73 -4.47
N HIS A 103 19.50 -9.46 -4.68
CA HIS A 103 20.61 -9.09 -5.56
C HIS A 103 21.97 -9.47 -4.98
N ALA A 104 22.19 -9.29 -3.67
CA ALA A 104 23.43 -9.69 -3.00
C ALA A 104 23.66 -11.21 -3.09
N MET A 105 22.59 -12.01 -3.03
CA MET A 105 22.61 -13.46 -3.12
C MET A 105 22.50 -13.99 -4.56
N LYS A 106 22.36 -13.11 -5.56
CA LYS A 106 22.10 -13.48 -6.98
C LYS A 106 20.91 -14.45 -7.13
N ALA A 107 19.84 -14.23 -6.36
CA ALA A 107 18.67 -15.10 -6.39
C ALA A 107 17.98 -15.01 -7.77
N PRO A 108 17.64 -16.15 -8.42
CA PRO A 108 17.09 -16.17 -9.78
C PRO A 108 15.68 -15.55 -9.89
N ALA A 109 15.00 -15.33 -8.76
CA ALA A 109 13.64 -14.82 -8.70
C ALA A 109 13.48 -13.63 -7.73
N THR A 110 14.50 -12.78 -7.58
CA THR A 110 14.49 -11.63 -6.65
C THR A 110 13.20 -10.82 -6.72
N SER A 111 12.77 -10.39 -7.91
CA SER A 111 11.52 -9.60 -8.05
C SER A 111 10.27 -10.34 -7.56
N MET A 112 10.21 -11.67 -7.72
CA MET A 112 9.08 -12.47 -7.24
C MET A 112 9.13 -12.63 -5.72
N ILE A 113 10.33 -12.85 -5.16
CA ILE A 113 10.53 -12.94 -3.71
C ILE A 113 10.13 -11.61 -3.05
N THR A 114 10.63 -10.48 -3.57
CA THR A 114 10.25 -9.15 -3.11
C THR A 114 8.75 -8.94 -3.17
N PHE A 115 8.12 -9.24 -4.31
CA PHE A 115 6.67 -9.12 -4.47
C PHE A 115 5.89 -9.95 -3.43
N LEU A 116 6.25 -11.22 -3.24
CA LEU A 116 5.57 -12.12 -2.29
C LEU A 116 5.78 -11.66 -0.85
N SER A 117 6.99 -11.29 -0.47
CA SER A 117 7.32 -10.78 0.87
C SER A 117 6.59 -9.47 1.16
N THR A 118 6.59 -8.52 0.22
CA THR A 118 5.86 -7.26 0.36
C THR A 118 4.36 -7.51 0.47
N THR A 119 3.80 -8.44 -0.31
CA THR A 119 2.38 -8.82 -0.22
C THR A 119 2.04 -9.44 1.13
N ALA A 120 2.88 -10.35 1.62
CA ALA A 120 2.69 -11.02 2.90
C ALA A 120 2.68 -10.05 4.10
N VAL A 121 3.34 -8.90 3.99
CA VAL A 121 3.39 -7.87 5.04
C VAL A 121 2.35 -6.77 4.83
N ASN A 122 2.22 -6.27 3.61
CA ASN A 122 1.32 -5.16 3.30
C ASN A 122 -0.15 -5.53 3.49
N VAL A 123 -0.56 -6.73 3.07
CA VAL A 123 -1.97 -7.13 3.16
C VAL A 123 -2.48 -7.21 4.60
N PRO A 124 -1.83 -7.96 5.51
CA PRO A 124 -2.29 -8.03 6.90
C PRO A 124 -2.29 -6.66 7.60
N LEU A 125 -1.26 -5.85 7.37
CA LEU A 125 -1.19 -4.50 7.95
C LEU A 125 -2.28 -3.57 7.38
N GLY A 126 -2.59 -3.69 6.09
CA GLY A 126 -3.66 -2.95 5.42
C GLY A 126 -5.03 -3.28 6.02
N VAL A 127 -5.30 -4.57 6.22
CA VAL A 127 -6.52 -5.06 6.88
C VAL A 127 -6.60 -4.56 8.32
N TRP A 128 -5.52 -4.71 9.09
CA TRP A 128 -5.46 -4.25 10.48
C TRP A 128 -5.74 -2.75 10.59
N LYS A 129 -5.11 -1.95 9.73
CA LYS A 129 -5.34 -0.50 9.62
C LYS A 129 -6.80 -0.19 9.29
N ASP A 130 -7.39 -0.83 8.27
CA ASP A 130 -8.80 -0.60 7.89
C ASP A 130 -9.76 -0.93 9.05
N MET A 131 -9.54 -2.04 9.78
CA MET A 131 -10.33 -2.40 10.97
C MET A 131 -10.24 -1.35 12.07
N ARG A 132 -9.03 -0.88 12.40
CA ARG A 132 -8.83 0.14 13.44
C ARG A 132 -9.42 1.49 13.04
N PHE A 133 -9.29 1.88 11.77
CA PHE A 133 -9.90 3.11 11.27
C PHE A 133 -11.42 3.07 11.38
N ALA A 134 -12.06 1.96 10.99
CA ALA A 134 -13.50 1.77 11.15
C ALA A 134 -13.93 1.84 12.63
N GLN A 135 -13.16 1.26 13.56
CA GLN A 135 -13.45 1.34 14.99
C GLN A 135 -13.32 2.76 15.55
N ILE A 136 -12.26 3.49 15.18
CA ILE A 136 -11.95 4.82 15.69
C ILE A 136 -12.94 5.86 15.15
N PHE A 137 -13.26 5.80 13.85
CA PHE A 137 -14.06 6.82 13.18
C PHE A 137 -15.53 6.43 12.98
N GLY A 138 -15.85 5.13 13.04
CA GLY A 138 -17.23 4.63 12.96
C GLY A 138 -18.03 4.79 14.24
N THR A 139 -17.38 4.97 15.38
CA THR A 139 -18.02 5.18 16.69
C THR A 139 -18.30 6.66 17.00
N GLN A 140 -17.88 7.57 16.12
CA GLN A 140 -18.13 9.02 16.25
C GLN A 140 -19.59 9.35 15.89
N ARG A 141 -20.51 9.06 16.83
CA ARG A 141 -21.82 9.72 17.04
C ARG A 141 -22.60 10.11 15.76
N ALA A 142 -23.00 9.14 14.95
CA ALA A 142 -24.21 9.31 14.13
C ALA A 142 -25.43 8.87 14.97
N PRO A 143 -26.53 9.65 15.01
CA PRO A 143 -27.81 9.13 15.49
C PRO A 143 -28.15 7.93 14.59
N VAL A 144 -28.65 6.86 15.18
CA VAL A 144 -28.99 5.59 14.54
C VAL A 144 -29.80 5.85 13.26
N ALA A 145 -29.11 5.96 12.12
CA ALA A 145 -29.74 6.03 10.83
C ALA A 145 -30.12 4.59 10.49
N ALA A 146 -31.41 4.29 10.60
CA ALA A 146 -32.00 3.06 10.12
C ALA A 146 -31.58 2.85 8.65
N GLY A 147 -30.60 1.98 8.43
CA GLY A 147 -30.03 1.71 7.10
C GLY A 147 -28.50 1.78 7.00
N ALA A 148 -27.78 2.23 8.03
CA ALA A 148 -26.33 2.08 8.07
C ALA A 148 -25.98 0.58 8.21
N VAL A 149 -25.26 0.04 7.23
CA VAL A 149 -24.75 -1.34 7.28
C VAL A 149 -23.95 -1.49 8.58
N ASP A 150 -24.39 -2.43 9.40
CA ASP A 150 -23.95 -2.68 10.76
C ASP A 150 -22.49 -3.19 10.76
N VAL A 151 -21.50 -2.30 10.62
CA VAL A 151 -20.06 -2.65 10.54
C VAL A 151 -19.52 -3.26 11.85
N ALA A 152 -20.32 -3.29 12.92
CA ALA A 152 -19.91 -3.80 14.23
C ALA A 152 -20.47 -5.19 14.58
N ARG A 153 -21.30 -5.80 13.73
CA ARG A 153 -21.74 -7.18 13.95
C ARG A 153 -20.85 -8.11 13.13
N PRO A 154 -20.12 -9.07 13.73
CA PRO A 154 -19.47 -10.10 12.94
C PRO A 154 -20.56 -10.77 12.11
N VAL A 155 -20.49 -10.65 10.78
CA VAL A 155 -21.32 -11.44 9.88
C VAL A 155 -21.02 -12.88 10.27
N LEU A 156 -21.96 -13.54 10.94
CA LEU A 156 -21.85 -14.95 11.28
C LEU A 156 -21.47 -15.65 9.98
N VAL A 157 -20.28 -16.27 9.96
CA VAL A 157 -19.81 -16.99 8.77
C VAL A 157 -20.73 -18.20 8.62
N GLN A 158 -21.77 -18.03 7.82
CA GLN A 158 -22.75 -19.05 7.49
C GLN A 158 -22.14 -20.05 6.52
N ASN A 159 -21.26 -19.59 5.62
CA ASN A 159 -20.60 -20.45 4.64
C ASN A 159 -19.08 -20.23 4.62
N ARG A 160 -18.34 -21.20 5.17
CA ARG A 160 -16.87 -21.17 5.24
C ARG A 160 -16.21 -21.20 3.86
N ALA A 161 -16.80 -21.86 2.87
CA ALA A 161 -16.25 -21.91 1.51
C ALA A 161 -16.39 -20.54 0.82
N VAL A 162 -17.55 -19.91 0.94
CA VAL A 162 -17.79 -18.55 0.39
C VAL A 162 -16.91 -17.51 1.11
N ALA A 163 -16.74 -17.62 2.43
CA ALA A 163 -15.83 -16.76 3.18
C ALA A 163 -14.37 -16.93 2.72
N ARG A 164 -13.89 -18.17 2.51
CA ARG A 164 -12.55 -18.43 1.95
C ARG A 164 -12.38 -17.86 0.55
N ALA A 165 -13.40 -17.98 -0.30
CA ALA A 165 -13.38 -17.40 -1.64
C ALA A 165 -13.32 -15.88 -1.61
N ALA A 166 -14.09 -15.23 -0.73
CA ALA A 166 -14.03 -13.78 -0.54
C ALA A 166 -12.64 -13.33 -0.05
N THR A 167 -12.05 -14.05 0.91
CA THR A 167 -10.67 -13.78 1.38
C THR A 167 -9.66 -13.94 0.25
N ALA A 168 -9.75 -15.00 -0.56
CA ALA A 168 -8.88 -15.20 -1.70
C ALA A 168 -9.01 -14.08 -2.74
N ILE A 169 -10.22 -13.58 -2.97
CA ILE A 169 -10.49 -12.45 -3.87
C ILE A 169 -9.89 -11.14 -3.33
N PHE A 170 -9.96 -10.90 -2.02
CA PHE A 170 -9.29 -9.73 -1.42
C PHE A 170 -7.77 -9.83 -1.52
N LEU A 171 -7.20 -11.01 -1.26
CA LEU A 171 -5.77 -11.27 -1.45
C LEU A 171 -5.34 -11.04 -2.90
N LEU A 172 -6.11 -11.53 -3.87
CA LEU A 172 -5.84 -11.32 -5.30
C LEU A 172 -5.86 -9.84 -5.66
N ARG A 173 -6.88 -9.10 -5.19
CA ARG A 173 -7.02 -7.65 -5.39
C ARG A 173 -5.81 -6.89 -4.85
N ASP A 174 -5.34 -7.24 -3.67
CA ASP A 174 -4.19 -6.58 -3.06
C ASP A 174 -2.90 -6.92 -3.82
N SER A 175 -2.75 -8.19 -4.21
CA SER A 175 -1.65 -8.68 -5.03
C SER A 175 -1.54 -7.89 -6.36
N VAL A 176 -2.66 -7.64 -7.04
CA VAL A 176 -2.68 -6.83 -8.28
C VAL A 176 -2.17 -5.41 -8.03
N THR A 177 -2.55 -4.80 -6.91
CA THR A 177 -2.14 -3.43 -6.57
C THR A 177 -0.65 -3.36 -6.23
N ILE A 178 -0.15 -4.32 -5.44
CA ILE A 178 1.27 -4.38 -5.03
C ILE A 178 2.14 -4.72 -6.25
N PHE A 179 1.72 -5.67 -7.08
CA PHE A 179 2.40 -6.01 -8.33
C PHE A 179 2.46 -4.81 -9.27
N GLY A 180 1.35 -4.11 -9.43
CA GLY A 180 1.28 -2.86 -10.20
C GLY A 180 2.33 -1.86 -9.75
N SER A 181 2.44 -1.66 -8.45
CA SER A 181 3.25 -0.58 -7.86
C SER A 181 4.74 -0.89 -7.79
N PHE A 182 5.13 -2.08 -7.33
CA PHE A 182 6.53 -2.44 -7.09
C PHE A 182 7.19 -3.19 -8.24
N THR A 183 6.40 -3.77 -9.15
CA THR A 183 6.93 -4.66 -10.18
C THR A 183 6.65 -4.13 -11.58
N LEU A 184 5.38 -3.87 -11.90
CA LEU A 184 4.98 -3.47 -13.25
C LEU A 184 5.46 -2.06 -13.59
N ALA A 185 5.30 -1.12 -12.66
CA ALA A 185 5.58 0.27 -12.93
C ALA A 185 7.08 0.58 -13.14
N PRO A 186 8.04 0.05 -12.33
CA PRO A 186 9.47 0.17 -12.64
C PRO A 186 9.86 -0.50 -13.97
N ARG A 187 9.26 -1.65 -14.29
CA ARG A 187 9.51 -2.35 -15.57
C ARG A 187 9.01 -1.55 -16.77
N LEU A 188 7.82 -0.96 -16.67
CA LEU A 188 7.31 -0.08 -17.70
C LEU A 188 8.18 1.17 -17.84
N SER A 189 8.67 1.74 -16.74
CA SER A 189 9.58 2.88 -16.79
C SER A 189 10.85 2.58 -17.58
N ALA A 190 11.43 1.39 -17.37
CA ALA A 190 12.62 0.95 -18.10
C ALA A 190 12.35 0.63 -19.59
N ALA A 191 11.11 0.25 -19.93
CA ALA A 191 10.72 -0.08 -21.30
C ALA A 191 10.31 1.15 -22.15
N ILE A 192 10.01 2.29 -21.53
CA ILE A 192 9.67 3.53 -22.25
C ILE A 192 10.92 4.07 -22.96
N PRO A 193 10.89 4.32 -24.28
CA PRO A 193 12.00 4.94 -25.01
C PRO A 193 12.34 6.35 -24.51
N ASP A 194 13.62 6.73 -24.53
CA ASP A 194 14.09 8.09 -24.16
C ASP A 194 13.46 9.19 -25.03
N SER A 195 13.05 8.85 -26.26
CA SER A 195 12.39 9.79 -27.17
C SER A 195 11.02 10.29 -26.69
N LEU A 196 10.34 9.53 -25.81
CA LEU A 196 9.03 9.91 -25.27
C LEU A 196 9.13 10.73 -23.99
N ALA A 197 10.30 10.72 -23.33
CA ALA A 197 10.52 11.38 -22.06
C ALA A 197 11.99 11.78 -21.93
N THR A 198 12.30 13.01 -22.34
CA THR A 198 13.65 13.57 -22.37
C THR A 198 14.25 13.85 -20.99
N HIS A 199 13.41 13.95 -19.95
CA HIS A 199 13.88 14.15 -18.57
C HIS A 199 14.14 12.80 -17.86
N PRO A 200 15.29 12.63 -17.16
CA PRO A 200 15.65 11.38 -16.49
C PRO A 200 14.59 10.84 -15.50
N HIS A 201 13.94 11.72 -14.74
CA HIS A 201 12.92 11.33 -13.76
C HIS A 201 11.49 11.28 -14.33
N ALA A 202 11.29 11.64 -15.61
CA ALA A 202 9.94 11.71 -16.17
C ALA A 202 9.30 10.32 -16.30
N LYS A 203 10.06 9.29 -16.72
CA LYS A 203 9.50 7.93 -16.90
C LYS A 203 9.06 7.32 -15.57
N PRO A 204 9.89 7.31 -14.49
CA PRO A 204 9.47 6.76 -13.21
C PRO A 204 8.27 7.49 -12.62
N VAL A 205 8.23 8.82 -12.74
CA VAL A 205 7.12 9.65 -12.24
C VAL A 205 5.82 9.29 -12.96
N ILE A 206 5.83 9.23 -14.30
CA ILE A 206 4.65 8.90 -15.09
C ILE A 206 4.15 7.50 -14.71
N THR A 207 5.04 6.50 -14.65
CA THR A 207 4.62 5.12 -14.38
C THR A 207 4.16 4.92 -12.94
N GLN A 208 4.80 5.51 -11.93
CA GLN A 208 4.33 5.39 -10.54
C GLN A 208 3.03 6.13 -10.27
N LEU A 209 2.74 7.22 -10.98
CA LEU A 209 1.47 7.91 -10.81
C LEU A 209 0.32 7.22 -11.58
N SER A 210 0.61 6.68 -12.76
CA SER A 210 -0.41 6.09 -13.64
C SER A 210 -0.67 4.61 -13.36
N VAL A 211 0.36 3.77 -13.26
CA VAL A 211 0.21 2.30 -13.22
C VAL A 211 -0.55 1.84 -11.97
N PRO A 212 -0.22 2.27 -10.74
CA PRO A 212 -1.01 1.93 -9.56
C PRO A 212 -2.47 2.35 -9.69
N ALA A 213 -2.76 3.53 -10.26
CA ALA A 213 -4.12 3.98 -10.49
C ALA A 213 -4.84 3.11 -11.53
N LEU A 214 -4.19 2.78 -12.65
CA LEU A 214 -4.74 1.92 -13.71
C LEU A 214 -5.01 0.50 -13.22
N THR A 215 -4.17 -0.04 -12.32
CA THR A 215 -4.44 -1.35 -11.71
C THR A 215 -5.76 -1.37 -10.94
N GLN A 216 -6.28 -0.22 -10.49
CA GLN A 216 -7.58 -0.15 -9.83
C GLN A 216 -8.75 -0.38 -10.78
N LEU A 217 -8.59 -0.17 -12.08
CA LEU A 217 -9.62 -0.54 -13.06
C LEU A 217 -9.85 -2.06 -13.07
N VAL A 218 -8.82 -2.84 -12.74
CA VAL A 218 -8.89 -4.30 -12.64
C VAL A 218 -9.19 -4.74 -11.20
N ALA A 219 -8.54 -4.12 -10.21
CA ALA A 219 -8.66 -4.50 -8.80
C ALA A 219 -10.01 -4.12 -8.18
N THR A 220 -10.70 -3.09 -8.71
CA THR A 220 -12.00 -2.65 -8.18
C THR A 220 -13.15 -3.61 -8.49
N PRO A 221 -13.32 -4.11 -9.74
CA PRO A 221 -14.30 -5.17 -10.01
C PRO A 221 -14.11 -6.40 -9.11
N VAL A 222 -12.86 -6.84 -8.95
CA VAL A 222 -12.47 -7.97 -8.08
C VAL A 222 -12.85 -7.68 -6.63
N HIS A 223 -12.53 -6.47 -6.13
CA HIS A 223 -12.91 -6.04 -4.78
C HIS A 223 -14.42 -6.06 -4.53
N LEU A 224 -15.22 -5.50 -5.46
CA LEU A 224 -16.66 -5.41 -5.31
C LEU A 224 -17.32 -6.78 -5.36
N LEU A 225 -16.78 -7.71 -6.14
CA LEU A 225 -17.20 -9.11 -6.13
C LEU A 225 -16.88 -9.80 -4.80
N GLY A 226 -15.68 -9.56 -4.24
CA GLY A 226 -15.28 -10.09 -2.93
C GLY A 226 -16.18 -9.58 -1.79
N LEU A 227 -16.51 -8.28 -1.80
CA LEU A 227 -17.47 -7.69 -0.87
C LEU A 227 -18.85 -8.33 -1.00
N ASP A 228 -19.30 -8.55 -2.23
CA ASP A 228 -20.60 -9.17 -2.48
C ASP A 228 -20.68 -10.60 -1.93
N LEU A 229 -19.64 -11.40 -2.14
CA LEU A 229 -19.52 -12.75 -1.60
C LEU A 229 -19.47 -12.75 -0.07
N TYR A 230 -18.75 -11.80 0.52
CA TYR A 230 -18.63 -11.68 1.97
C TYR A 230 -19.96 -11.30 2.64
N MET A 231 -20.70 -10.36 2.04
CA MET A 231 -21.97 -9.84 2.57
C MET A 231 -23.17 -10.74 2.28
N ARG A 232 -23.26 -11.31 1.06
CA ARG A 232 -24.34 -12.21 0.64
C ARG A 232 -23.82 -13.64 0.54
N GLN A 233 -23.70 -14.31 1.69
CA GLN A 233 -23.21 -15.70 1.77
C GLN A 233 -24.24 -16.76 1.33
N GLN A 234 -25.46 -16.32 1.00
CA GLN A 234 -26.54 -17.15 0.49
C GLN A 234 -26.30 -17.54 -0.98
N ALA A 235 -27.04 -18.54 -1.47
CA ALA A 235 -27.02 -18.93 -2.87
C ALA A 235 -27.62 -17.82 -3.74
N VAL A 236 -26.76 -17.07 -4.43
CA VAL A 236 -27.13 -16.00 -5.36
C VAL A 236 -26.46 -16.27 -6.70
N PRO A 237 -27.19 -16.25 -7.83
CA PRO A 237 -26.62 -16.42 -9.16
C PRO A 237 -25.49 -15.43 -9.42
N PHE A 238 -24.41 -15.90 -10.06
CA PHE A 238 -23.22 -15.07 -10.32
C PHE A 238 -23.53 -13.78 -11.10
N VAL A 239 -24.46 -13.86 -12.07
CA VAL A 239 -24.89 -12.72 -12.88
C VAL A 239 -25.49 -11.61 -12.00
N ASP A 240 -26.28 -11.96 -10.99
CA ASP A 240 -26.90 -10.98 -10.09
C ASP A 240 -25.86 -10.34 -9.17
N ARG A 241 -24.81 -11.08 -8.81
CA ARG A 241 -23.65 -10.53 -8.09
C ARG A 241 -22.94 -9.46 -8.90
N VAL A 242 -22.63 -9.77 -10.16
CA VAL A 242 -21.97 -8.82 -11.07
C VAL A 242 -22.83 -7.57 -11.29
N LYS A 243 -24.13 -7.74 -11.58
CA LYS A 243 -25.07 -6.61 -11.76
C LYS A 243 -25.15 -5.71 -10.52
N HIS A 244 -25.14 -6.29 -9.32
CA HIS A 244 -25.13 -5.53 -8.08
C HIS A 244 -23.83 -4.74 -7.91
N SER A 245 -22.67 -5.40 -8.08
CA SER A 245 -21.35 -4.79 -7.96
C SER A 245 -21.13 -3.63 -8.95
N GLN A 246 -21.64 -3.73 -10.18
CA GLN A 246 -21.49 -2.70 -11.22
C GLN A 246 -22.03 -1.32 -10.80
N ARG A 247 -23.09 -1.27 -9.96
CA ARG A 247 -23.70 -0.02 -9.49
C ARG A 247 -22.72 0.86 -8.70
N TYR A 248 -21.74 0.25 -8.06
CA TYR A 248 -20.74 0.93 -7.22
C TYR A 248 -19.37 1.03 -7.89
N LEU A 249 -19.23 0.55 -9.13
CA LEU A 249 -17.93 0.42 -9.79
C LEU A 249 -17.23 1.76 -9.97
N ALA A 250 -17.92 2.76 -10.51
CA ALA A 250 -17.32 4.06 -10.77
C ALA A 250 -16.90 4.77 -9.46
N SER A 251 -17.80 4.84 -8.48
CA SER A 251 -17.54 5.51 -7.21
C SER A 251 -16.45 4.81 -6.39
N SER A 252 -16.44 3.48 -6.38
CA SER A 252 -15.39 2.69 -5.72
C SER A 252 -14.04 2.86 -6.41
N THR A 253 -14.01 2.87 -7.75
CA THR A 253 -12.77 3.03 -8.53
C THR A 253 -12.13 4.38 -8.23
N VAL A 254 -12.89 5.47 -8.33
CA VAL A 254 -12.39 6.83 -8.04
C VAL A 254 -11.83 6.93 -6.63
N THR A 255 -12.58 6.42 -5.65
CA THR A 255 -12.16 6.40 -4.24
C THR A 255 -10.83 5.68 -4.05
N ARG A 256 -10.64 4.56 -4.74
CA ARG A 256 -9.43 3.75 -4.64
C ARG A 256 -8.24 4.39 -5.34
N CYS A 257 -8.44 5.01 -6.50
CA CYS A 257 -7.40 5.79 -7.17
C CYS A 257 -6.90 6.93 -6.27
N ILE A 258 -7.81 7.69 -5.65
CA ILE A 258 -7.47 8.76 -4.71
C ILE A 258 -6.61 8.22 -3.56
N ARG A 259 -6.96 7.06 -3.01
CA ARG A 259 -6.23 6.43 -1.89
C ARG A 259 -4.83 5.94 -2.29
N ILE A 260 -4.65 5.45 -3.51
CA ILE A 260 -3.40 4.83 -3.96
C ILE A 260 -2.32 5.84 -4.31
N ILE A 261 -2.70 6.99 -4.87
CA ILE A 261 -1.75 7.97 -5.42
C ILE A 261 -0.74 8.47 -4.37
N PRO A 262 -1.13 8.91 -3.16
CA PRO A 262 -0.17 9.38 -2.16
C PRO A 262 0.82 8.28 -1.75
N ALA A 263 0.31 7.07 -1.52
CA ALA A 263 1.08 5.97 -0.99
C ALA A 263 1.99 5.30 -2.03
N PHE A 264 1.39 4.77 -3.10
CA PHE A 264 2.10 3.96 -4.11
C PHE A 264 2.58 4.78 -5.30
N GLY A 265 2.05 6.00 -5.48
CA GLY A 265 2.63 6.97 -6.42
C GLY A 265 3.80 7.70 -5.78
N PHE A 266 3.49 8.72 -4.97
CA PHE A 266 4.51 9.58 -4.37
C PHE A 266 5.40 8.84 -3.37
N GLY A 267 4.86 7.94 -2.55
CA GLY A 267 5.67 7.19 -1.57
C GLY A 267 6.67 6.23 -2.21
N CYS A 268 6.28 5.51 -3.27
CA CYS A 268 7.22 4.66 -3.99
C CYS A 268 8.33 5.50 -4.65
N LEU A 269 7.98 6.63 -5.28
CA LEU A 269 8.98 7.54 -5.86
C LEU A 269 9.95 8.07 -4.80
N ALA A 270 9.44 8.63 -3.70
CA ALA A 270 10.27 9.13 -2.62
C ALA A 270 11.16 8.04 -2.01
N ASN A 271 10.64 6.81 -1.87
CA ASN A 271 11.41 5.69 -1.37
C ASN A 271 12.55 5.31 -2.33
N MET A 272 12.30 5.30 -3.64
CA MET A 272 13.34 5.04 -4.65
C MET A 272 14.46 6.08 -4.58
N GLU A 273 14.10 7.36 -4.59
CA GLU A 273 15.06 8.49 -4.55
C GLU A 273 15.87 8.49 -3.24
N PHE A 274 15.22 8.33 -2.08
CA PHE A 274 15.95 8.23 -0.81
C PHE A 274 16.86 7.01 -0.74
N ARG A 275 16.42 5.88 -1.30
CA ARG A 275 17.22 4.64 -1.31
C ARG A 275 18.47 4.80 -2.18
N GLU A 276 18.33 5.37 -3.36
CA GLU A 276 19.43 5.68 -4.26
C GLU A 276 20.46 6.61 -3.58
N MET A 277 19.99 7.75 -3.06
CA MET A 277 20.83 8.71 -2.34
C MET A 277 21.58 8.09 -1.14
N PHE A 278 20.95 7.16 -0.41
CA PHE A 278 21.58 6.51 0.74
C PHE A 278 22.54 5.40 0.34
N HIS A 279 22.25 4.66 -0.73
CA HIS A 279 23.15 3.66 -1.27
C HIS A 279 24.41 4.28 -1.85
N GLU A 280 24.30 5.41 -2.55
CA GLU A 280 25.47 6.17 -3.05
C GLU A 280 26.40 6.57 -1.90
N LYS A 281 25.87 7.20 -0.85
CA LYS A 281 26.65 7.62 0.33
C LYS A 281 27.32 6.46 1.08
N VAL A 282 26.74 5.27 1.00
CA VAL A 282 27.28 4.05 1.62
C VAL A 282 28.29 3.35 0.69
N GLY A 283 28.12 3.46 -0.63
CA GLY A 283 29.00 2.88 -1.64
C GLY A 283 30.25 3.71 -1.95
N GLU A 284 30.24 5.01 -1.64
CA GLU A 284 31.41 5.91 -1.73
C GLU A 284 32.44 5.72 -0.58
N LYS A 285 32.32 4.65 0.23
CA LYS A 285 33.24 4.31 1.32
C LYS A 285 33.90 2.95 1.11
#